data_AF-A0A150AGK1-F1
#
_entry.id   AF-A0A150AGK1-F1
#
_cell.length_a   1.000
_cell.length_b   1.000
_cell.length_c   1.000
_cell.angle_alpha   90.00
_cell.angle_beta   90.00
_cell.angle_gamma   90.00
#
_symmetry.space_group_name_H-M   'P 1'
#
loop_
_entity.id
_entity.type
_entity.pdbx_description
1 polymer ?
#
loop_
_entity_poly.entity_id
_entity_poly.type
_entity_poly.pdbx_seq_one_letter_code
_entity_poly.pdbx_strand_id
1 'polypeptide(L)'
;MKYPIVGTNQSKAFDNKKEIKLPKEGDSFYGQNANFLGNTPKYKNNGDGTVTDLVTGLMWQNSLDHNGDGKIDVNDKLSYKDLLKQVKKENTGGYTDWRLPTIKELYSLIMFSGQDINPQAKSVNGNQPFINTDYFDFAYGDTDAGERLIDQQCATSTIYYGEQELVFGVNFADGRIKGYGKKLRNKEKLFGYFLVRGNADYGTNDFKDNGDGTVSDLNTGLMWMKADSKKGMNWEEALKYAQENTTGNHSDWRLPDAKELESIVDYERVAKNDDHPAIDPIFEISSIQNERGENDFAFYWSNTTHENSGRNGGGTAVYVAFGKSLGNMPARPERGHGNGQRPMGPPPGGRPPQGQGQQGPSMRQSNSNQAPNWIDIHGAGSQRSDPKSGDPSKYKNGRGPQGDAIRINNYVRLVRNI
;
A
#
# COMPACT_ATOMS: atom_id res chain seq x y z
N MET A 1 -0.68 -18.95 17.84
CA MET A 1 -0.15 -17.84 17.04
C MET A 1 1.27 -18.18 16.63
N LYS A 2 1.53 -18.24 15.32
CA LYS A 2 2.88 -18.43 14.74
C LYS A 2 3.61 -17.12 14.53
N TYR A 3 2.89 -16.03 14.20
CA TYR A 3 3.47 -14.69 14.18
C TYR A 3 2.43 -13.64 14.58
N PRO A 4 2.81 -12.63 15.37
CA PRO A 4 1.99 -11.46 15.59
C PRO A 4 2.11 -10.49 14.40
N ILE A 5 1.03 -9.81 14.07
CA ILE A 5 1.05 -8.70 13.13
C ILE A 5 1.51 -7.44 13.87
N VAL A 6 2.60 -6.83 13.40
CA VAL A 6 3.05 -5.54 13.94
C VAL A 6 2.01 -4.45 13.62
N GLY A 7 1.68 -3.61 14.60
CA GLY A 7 0.71 -2.53 14.43
C GLY A 7 1.23 -1.40 13.53
N THR A 8 0.32 -0.51 13.15
CA THR A 8 0.59 0.57 12.20
C THR A 8 1.34 1.78 12.76
N ASN A 9 1.44 1.87 14.10
CA ASN A 9 1.92 3.05 14.85
C ASN A 9 1.05 4.32 14.71
N GLN A 10 -0.17 4.22 14.17
CA GLN A 10 -1.06 5.39 14.09
C GLN A 10 -1.86 5.58 15.38
N SER A 11 -1.45 6.54 16.20
CA SER A 11 -2.09 6.89 17.48
C SER A 11 -3.02 8.09 17.43
N LYS A 12 -3.10 8.77 16.27
CA LYS A 12 -3.97 9.93 16.04
C LYS A 12 -5.33 9.51 15.50
N ALA A 13 -6.37 10.23 15.88
CA ALA A 13 -7.72 10.07 15.35
C ALA A 13 -8.05 11.21 14.38
N PHE A 14 -8.89 10.92 13.39
CA PHE A 14 -9.20 11.86 12.32
C PHE A 14 -10.69 11.82 11.96
N ASP A 15 -11.25 12.97 11.60
CA ASP A 15 -12.53 13.05 10.91
C ASP A 15 -12.34 12.93 9.38
N ASN A 16 -13.34 13.35 8.61
CA ASN A 16 -13.31 13.39 7.15
C ASN A 16 -12.28 14.38 6.54
N LYS A 17 -11.56 15.15 7.35
CA LYS A 17 -10.68 16.24 6.91
C LYS A 17 -9.39 16.33 7.73
N LYS A 18 -9.43 16.24 9.05
CA LYS A 18 -8.33 16.65 9.94
C LYS A 18 -8.26 15.77 11.18
N GLU A 19 -7.16 15.94 11.91
CA GLU A 19 -6.98 15.35 13.23
C GLU A 19 -8.06 15.85 14.21
N ILE A 20 -8.56 14.94 15.04
CA ILE A 20 -9.54 15.18 16.11
C ILE A 20 -9.05 14.55 17.41
N LYS A 21 -9.71 14.89 18.52
CA LYS A 21 -9.52 14.14 19.77
C LYS A 21 -10.01 12.71 19.58
N LEU A 22 -9.35 11.75 20.23
CA LEU A 22 -9.73 10.34 20.18
C LEU A 22 -11.21 10.16 20.57
N PRO A 23 -12.07 9.69 19.66
CA PRO A 23 -13.49 9.46 19.95
C PRO A 23 -13.67 8.28 20.92
N LYS A 24 -14.75 8.33 21.70
CA LYS A 24 -15.16 7.24 22.61
C LYS A 24 -16.30 6.43 21.98
N GLU A 25 -16.59 5.28 22.57
CA GLU A 25 -17.72 4.45 22.14
C GLU A 25 -19.02 5.27 22.08
N GLY A 26 -19.73 5.17 20.96
CA GLY A 26 -20.93 5.96 20.67
C GLY A 26 -20.68 7.30 19.95
N ASP A 27 -19.45 7.82 19.95
CA ASP A 27 -19.11 9.04 19.20
C ASP A 27 -18.96 8.75 17.69
N SER A 28 -19.19 9.77 16.87
CA SER A 28 -18.80 9.74 15.45
C SER A 28 -17.31 9.42 15.29
N PHE A 29 -17.00 8.61 14.28
CA PHE A 29 -15.66 8.10 14.00
C PHE A 29 -15.01 7.27 15.13
N TYR A 30 -15.76 6.73 16.10
CA TYR A 30 -15.22 5.71 17.00
C TYR A 30 -14.82 4.44 16.24
N GLY A 31 -13.74 3.80 16.69
CA GLY A 31 -13.27 2.52 16.15
C GLY A 31 -12.15 2.63 15.12
N GLN A 32 -11.48 3.78 15.07
CA GLN A 32 -10.29 4.00 14.25
C GLN A 32 -9.09 3.24 14.79
N ASN A 33 -8.00 3.22 14.03
CA ASN A 33 -6.72 2.64 14.46
C ASN A 33 -6.29 3.12 15.86
N ALA A 34 -6.47 4.40 16.18
CA ALA A 34 -6.08 4.97 17.47
C ALA A 34 -6.91 4.44 18.66
N ASN A 35 -8.10 3.89 18.41
CA ASN A 35 -8.91 3.21 19.41
C ASN A 35 -8.43 1.77 19.67
N PHE A 36 -7.82 1.15 18.66
CA PHE A 36 -7.38 -0.26 18.68
C PHE A 36 -5.91 -0.35 18.27
N LEU A 37 -5.02 0.12 19.14
CA LEU A 37 -3.58 0.01 18.88
C LEU A 37 -3.19 -1.47 18.81
N GLY A 38 -2.67 -1.89 17.65
CA GLY A 38 -2.05 -3.20 17.49
C GLY A 38 -0.71 -3.32 18.23
N ASN A 39 0.05 -4.38 17.94
CA ASN A 39 1.36 -4.61 18.55
C ASN A 39 2.30 -3.44 18.27
N THR A 40 2.75 -2.71 19.30
CA THR A 40 3.63 -1.55 19.13
C THR A 40 4.92 -1.95 18.40
N PRO A 41 5.28 -1.31 17.27
CA PRO A 41 6.53 -1.61 16.59
C PRO A 41 7.72 -1.44 17.52
N LYS A 42 8.60 -2.44 17.56
CA LYS A 42 9.73 -2.46 18.47
C LYS A 42 10.93 -3.08 17.78
N TYR A 43 12.01 -2.31 17.70
CA TYR A 43 13.21 -2.68 16.97
C TYR A 43 14.42 -2.73 17.90
N LYS A 44 15.41 -3.54 17.54
CA LYS A 44 16.73 -3.58 18.17
C LYS A 44 17.77 -3.41 17.06
N ASN A 45 18.57 -2.35 17.12
CA ASN A 45 19.78 -2.24 16.33
C ASN A 45 20.84 -3.20 16.90
N ASN A 46 21.40 -4.07 16.06
CA ASN A 46 22.39 -5.07 16.48
C ASN A 46 23.84 -4.57 16.41
N GLY A 47 24.08 -3.37 15.84
CA GLY A 47 25.40 -2.74 15.76
C GLY A 47 26.29 -3.26 14.63
N ASP A 48 25.73 -4.03 13.69
CA ASP A 48 26.45 -4.74 12.63
C ASP A 48 25.83 -4.51 11.23
N GLY A 49 25.05 -3.43 11.08
CA GLY A 49 24.27 -3.13 9.88
C GLY A 49 22.92 -3.87 9.81
N THR A 50 22.52 -4.55 10.90
CA THR A 50 21.22 -5.23 10.99
C THR A 50 20.34 -4.69 12.11
N VAL A 51 19.02 -4.80 11.89
CA VAL A 51 17.98 -4.48 12.86
C VAL A 51 17.07 -5.69 13.04
N THR A 52 16.80 -6.07 14.29
CA THR A 52 15.79 -7.09 14.62
C THR A 52 14.47 -6.41 14.95
N ASP A 53 13.41 -6.81 14.26
CA ASP A 53 12.02 -6.52 14.63
C ASP A 53 11.59 -7.49 15.72
N LEU A 54 11.38 -6.97 16.93
CA LEU A 54 11.04 -7.75 18.12
C LEU A 54 9.57 -8.19 18.16
N VAL A 55 8.73 -7.68 17.25
CA VAL A 55 7.35 -8.14 17.11
C VAL A 55 7.31 -9.27 16.10
N THR A 56 7.80 -9.03 14.88
CA THR A 56 7.68 -10.01 13.79
C THR A 56 8.72 -11.13 13.87
N GLY A 57 9.81 -10.93 14.62
CA GLY A 57 10.95 -11.86 14.65
C GLY A 57 11.80 -11.84 13.37
N LEU A 58 11.50 -10.93 12.43
CA LEU A 58 12.30 -10.70 11.23
C LEU A 58 13.55 -9.90 11.60
N MET A 59 14.63 -10.12 10.85
CA MET A 59 15.84 -9.31 10.91
C MET A 59 16.09 -8.70 9.53
N TRP A 60 16.44 -7.42 9.53
CA TRP A 60 16.54 -6.59 8.34
C TRP A 60 17.94 -6.01 8.19
N GLN A 61 18.40 -5.82 6.95
CA GLN A 61 19.38 -4.77 6.67
C GLN A 61 18.77 -3.42 7.04
N ASN A 62 19.58 -2.52 7.60
CA ASN A 62 19.05 -1.30 8.19
C ASN A 62 19.25 -0.05 7.33
N SER A 63 19.81 -0.17 6.12
CA SER A 63 20.14 0.99 5.29
C SER A 63 19.75 0.80 3.83
N LEU A 64 19.43 1.91 3.16
CA LEU A 64 19.33 2.00 1.71
C LEU A 64 20.63 2.49 1.06
N ASP A 65 21.68 2.82 1.83
CA ASP A 65 23.02 3.14 1.31
C ASP A 65 23.75 1.81 1.07
N HIS A 66 23.68 1.32 -0.16
CA HIS A 66 24.20 0.02 -0.53
C HIS A 66 25.64 0.09 -1.02
N ASN A 67 26.13 1.29 -1.34
CA ASN A 67 27.50 1.51 -1.80
C ASN A 67 28.45 1.97 -0.66
N GLY A 68 27.91 2.39 0.48
CA GLY A 68 28.64 2.76 1.70
C GLY A 68 29.32 4.12 1.65
N ASP A 69 28.89 5.02 0.76
CA ASP A 69 29.48 6.36 0.61
C ASP A 69 28.85 7.43 1.54
N GLY A 70 27.87 7.04 2.35
CA GLY A 70 27.15 7.89 3.28
C GLY A 70 26.01 8.68 2.65
N LYS A 71 25.63 8.37 1.40
CA LYS A 71 24.49 8.97 0.71
C LYS A 71 23.55 7.88 0.23
N ILE A 72 22.26 8.17 0.29
CA ILE A 72 21.23 7.33 -0.30
C ILE A 72 20.71 8.05 -1.54
N ASP A 73 21.11 7.59 -2.72
CA ASP A 73 20.77 8.21 -3.99
C ASP A 73 20.47 7.19 -5.10
N VAL A 74 20.47 7.62 -6.37
CA VAL A 74 20.17 6.72 -7.50
C VAL A 74 21.19 5.59 -7.66
N ASN A 75 22.43 5.76 -7.17
CA ASN A 75 23.52 4.80 -7.30
C ASN A 75 23.35 3.58 -6.37
N ASP A 76 22.51 3.68 -5.34
CA ASP A 76 22.17 2.56 -4.45
C ASP A 76 21.07 1.66 -5.01
N LYS A 77 20.41 2.10 -6.09
CA LYS A 77 19.28 1.39 -6.67
C LYS A 77 19.74 0.41 -7.73
N LEU A 78 19.06 -0.74 -7.78
CA LEU A 78 19.35 -1.79 -8.76
C LEU A 78 18.16 -2.08 -9.65
N SER A 79 18.43 -2.55 -10.87
CA SER A 79 17.40 -3.20 -11.67
C SER A 79 16.88 -4.44 -10.93
N TYR A 80 15.62 -4.83 -11.15
CA TYR A 80 15.10 -6.03 -10.50
C TYR A 80 15.95 -7.29 -10.81
N LYS A 81 16.48 -7.38 -12.03
CA LYS A 81 17.35 -8.48 -12.46
C LYS A 81 18.67 -8.50 -11.68
N ASP A 82 19.27 -7.34 -11.45
CA ASP A 82 20.56 -7.26 -10.76
C ASP A 82 20.38 -7.39 -9.24
N LEU A 83 19.27 -6.89 -8.70
CA LEU A 83 18.87 -7.14 -7.31
C LEU A 83 18.83 -8.64 -6.99
N LEU A 84 18.17 -9.46 -7.82
CA LEU A 84 18.12 -10.92 -7.64
C LEU A 84 19.49 -11.61 -7.67
N LYS A 85 20.52 -10.98 -8.26
CA LYS A 85 21.90 -11.47 -8.20
C LYS A 85 22.63 -10.93 -6.97
N GLN A 86 22.37 -9.67 -6.61
CA GLN A 86 23.01 -8.99 -5.49
C GLN A 86 22.69 -9.70 -4.17
N VAL A 87 21.41 -10.01 -3.92
CA VAL A 87 20.97 -10.72 -2.70
C VAL A 87 21.77 -11.99 -2.39
N LYS A 88 22.19 -12.73 -3.42
CA LYS A 88 22.96 -13.98 -3.27
C LYS A 88 24.40 -13.79 -2.78
N LYS A 89 24.89 -12.55 -2.75
CA LYS A 89 26.25 -12.18 -2.38
C LYS A 89 26.31 -11.45 -1.03
N GLU A 90 25.15 -11.20 -0.42
CA GLU A 90 25.04 -10.37 0.77
C GLU A 90 25.60 -11.08 2.00
N ASN A 91 26.30 -10.31 2.81
CA ASN A 91 26.94 -10.79 4.04
C ASN A 91 26.84 -9.77 5.20
N THR A 92 25.84 -8.88 5.16
CA THR A 92 25.62 -7.89 6.24
C THR A 92 25.44 -8.61 7.57
N GLY A 93 26.09 -8.12 8.63
CA GLY A 93 26.11 -8.77 9.94
C GLY A 93 26.79 -10.15 9.98
N GLY A 94 27.48 -10.57 8.91
CA GLY A 94 28.08 -11.92 8.80
C GLY A 94 27.08 -13.03 8.44
N TYR A 95 25.87 -12.68 8.02
CA TYR A 95 24.82 -13.63 7.63
C TYR A 95 24.73 -13.78 6.12
N THR A 96 24.54 -15.02 5.64
CA THR A 96 24.52 -15.34 4.19
C THR A 96 23.16 -15.86 3.70
N ASP A 97 22.14 -15.87 4.57
CA ASP A 97 20.77 -16.33 4.31
C ASP A 97 19.80 -15.16 4.01
N TRP A 98 20.34 -14.03 3.57
CA TRP A 98 19.55 -12.87 3.15
C TRP A 98 18.66 -13.21 1.95
N ARG A 99 17.46 -12.65 1.96
CA ARG A 99 16.51 -12.76 0.85
C ARG A 99 15.82 -11.42 0.61
N LEU A 100 15.30 -11.26 -0.60
CA LEU A 100 14.36 -10.20 -0.90
C LEU A 100 13.05 -10.47 -0.15
N PRO A 101 12.48 -9.51 0.59
CA PRO A 101 11.26 -9.73 1.36
C PRO A 101 10.08 -10.03 0.44
N THR A 102 9.09 -10.76 0.93
CA THR A 102 7.74 -10.74 0.37
C THR A 102 7.10 -9.38 0.62
N ILE A 103 5.99 -9.08 -0.06
CA ILE A 103 5.27 -7.83 0.16
C ILE A 103 4.73 -7.72 1.59
N LYS A 104 4.19 -8.81 2.17
CA LYS A 104 3.72 -8.86 3.58
C LYS A 104 4.83 -8.48 4.55
N GLU A 105 6.03 -9.00 4.34
CA GLU A 105 7.19 -8.70 5.19
C GLU A 105 7.64 -7.26 5.03
N LEU A 106 7.81 -6.75 3.80
CA LEU A 106 8.26 -5.37 3.62
C LEU A 106 7.21 -4.38 4.13
N TYR A 107 5.93 -4.70 3.97
CA TYR A 107 4.84 -3.90 4.48
C TYR A 107 4.78 -3.86 6.00
N SER A 108 5.32 -4.88 6.70
CA SER A 108 5.43 -4.86 8.17
C SER A 108 6.23 -3.65 8.70
N LEU A 109 7.16 -3.11 7.91
CA LEU A 109 7.96 -1.93 8.26
C LEU A 109 7.19 -0.60 8.13
N ILE A 110 6.01 -0.58 7.49
CA ILE A 110 5.29 0.68 7.25
C ILE A 110 4.84 1.32 8.57
N MET A 111 5.05 2.62 8.71
CA MET A 111 4.63 3.43 9.86
C MET A 111 3.55 4.43 9.40
N PHE A 112 2.29 4.19 9.72
CA PHE A 112 1.18 5.09 9.40
C PHE A 112 1.10 6.33 10.32
N SER A 113 2.13 6.55 11.15
CA SER A 113 2.45 7.87 11.70
C SER A 113 3.14 8.79 10.68
N GLY A 114 3.56 8.27 9.52
CA GLY A 114 4.11 9.07 8.41
C GLY A 114 3.06 9.90 7.67
N GLN A 115 3.54 10.79 6.80
CA GLN A 115 2.71 11.71 6.02
C GLN A 115 3.06 11.63 4.53
N ASP A 116 2.05 11.43 3.69
CA ASP A 116 2.18 11.35 2.23
C ASP A 116 2.59 12.71 1.66
N ILE A 117 3.78 12.75 1.08
CA ILE A 117 4.32 13.96 0.49
C ILE A 117 3.62 14.27 -0.84
N ASN A 118 3.33 15.55 -1.08
CA ASN A 118 2.83 15.98 -2.38
C ASN A 118 3.80 15.52 -3.50
N PRO A 119 3.35 14.79 -4.55
CA PRO A 119 4.22 14.31 -5.63
C PRO A 119 4.93 15.41 -6.45
N GLN A 120 4.52 16.67 -6.29
CA GLN A 120 5.12 17.86 -6.90
C GLN A 120 5.98 18.67 -5.90
N ALA A 121 6.14 18.21 -4.66
CA ALA A 121 7.00 18.85 -3.68
C ALA A 121 8.45 18.93 -4.16
N LYS A 122 9.12 20.01 -3.81
CA LYS A 122 10.53 20.28 -4.12
C LYS A 122 11.43 20.28 -2.88
N SER A 123 10.85 20.04 -1.71
CA SER A 123 11.55 20.01 -0.43
C SER A 123 10.92 18.97 0.47
N VAL A 124 11.76 18.33 1.27
CA VAL A 124 11.36 17.33 2.27
C VAL A 124 10.96 17.96 3.61
N ASN A 125 11.10 19.28 3.77
CA ASN A 125 10.88 19.98 5.04
C ASN A 125 9.50 19.68 5.62
N GLY A 126 9.47 19.09 6.82
CA GLY A 126 8.25 18.77 7.55
C GLY A 126 7.53 17.50 7.10
N ASN A 127 8.10 16.70 6.20
CA ASN A 127 7.55 15.39 5.86
C ASN A 127 8.16 14.30 6.74
N GLN A 128 7.32 13.35 7.12
CA GLN A 128 7.72 12.17 7.87
C GLN A 128 7.51 10.94 6.97
N PRO A 129 8.56 10.17 6.63
CA PRO A 129 8.38 8.98 5.83
C PRO A 129 7.60 7.91 6.60
N PHE A 130 7.04 6.95 5.88
CA PHE A 130 6.28 5.84 6.45
C PHE A 130 7.21 4.71 6.93
N ILE A 131 8.35 5.03 7.52
CA ILE A 131 9.30 4.06 8.09
C ILE A 131 9.93 4.66 9.36
N ASN A 132 10.37 3.80 10.27
CA ASN A 132 11.03 4.25 11.50
C ASN A 132 12.50 4.63 11.22
N THR A 133 12.77 5.92 11.05
CA THR A 133 14.10 6.45 10.72
C THR A 133 15.10 6.43 11.88
N ASP A 134 14.69 6.06 13.10
CA ASP A 134 15.62 5.84 14.20
C ASP A 134 16.37 4.50 14.04
N TYR A 135 15.85 3.60 13.20
CA TYR A 135 16.41 2.27 12.96
C TYR A 135 16.77 2.01 11.50
N PHE A 136 16.07 2.63 10.56
CA PHE A 136 16.27 2.42 9.13
C PHE A 136 16.74 3.70 8.44
N ASP A 137 17.91 3.67 7.84
CA ASP A 137 18.40 4.79 7.05
C ASP A 137 17.54 4.92 5.78
N PHE A 138 17.03 6.13 5.57
CA PHE A 138 16.11 6.42 4.49
C PHE A 138 16.39 7.81 3.92
N ALA A 139 16.31 7.93 2.60
CA ALA A 139 16.21 9.21 1.91
C ALA A 139 15.07 9.17 0.90
N TYR A 140 14.54 10.36 0.59
CA TYR A 140 13.61 10.55 -0.52
C TYR A 140 14.34 10.42 -1.88
N GLY A 141 13.62 10.48 -3.00
CA GLY A 141 14.21 10.33 -4.33
C GLY A 141 15.26 11.41 -4.66
N ASP A 142 16.27 11.02 -5.44
CA ASP A 142 17.41 11.84 -5.84
C ASP A 142 17.02 12.87 -6.90
N THR A 143 16.76 14.10 -6.45
CA THR A 143 16.35 15.18 -7.34
C THR A 143 17.47 15.68 -8.25
N ASP A 144 18.74 15.45 -7.90
CA ASP A 144 19.88 15.84 -8.72
C ASP A 144 20.04 14.89 -9.92
N ALA A 145 19.66 13.62 -9.76
CA ALA A 145 19.49 12.66 -10.86
C ALA A 145 18.16 12.80 -11.63
N GLY A 146 17.32 13.77 -11.28
CA GLY A 146 16.04 14.03 -11.93
C GLY A 146 14.89 13.13 -11.47
N GLU A 147 15.05 12.44 -10.34
CA GLU A 147 13.95 11.77 -9.66
C GLU A 147 13.05 12.78 -8.94
N ARG A 148 11.84 12.35 -8.58
CA ARG A 148 10.96 13.10 -7.68
C ARG A 148 11.15 12.57 -6.27
N LEU A 149 10.77 13.35 -5.26
CA LEU A 149 10.92 12.92 -3.86
C LEU A 149 10.24 11.58 -3.55
N ILE A 150 9.12 11.26 -4.23
CA ILE A 150 8.43 9.97 -4.05
C ILE A 150 9.05 8.80 -4.82
N ASP A 151 10.16 8.99 -5.53
CA ASP A 151 10.79 7.95 -6.35
C ASP A 151 11.68 7.00 -5.54
N GLN A 152 11.14 6.46 -4.44
CA GLN A 152 11.81 5.52 -3.53
C GLN A 152 11.01 4.23 -3.37
N GLN A 153 10.75 3.58 -4.51
CA GLN A 153 9.99 2.34 -4.55
C GLN A 153 10.92 1.16 -4.21
N CYS A 154 10.64 0.50 -3.11
CA CYS A 154 11.41 -0.66 -2.65
C CYS A 154 10.81 -1.94 -3.21
N ALA A 155 11.62 -2.72 -3.94
CA ALA A 155 11.18 -3.97 -4.56
C ALA A 155 10.99 -5.11 -3.55
N THR A 156 10.07 -6.02 -3.86
CA THR A 156 9.87 -7.28 -3.12
C THR A 156 10.02 -8.48 -4.05
N SER A 157 10.01 -9.68 -3.48
CA SER A 157 9.97 -10.94 -4.22
C SER A 157 8.57 -11.27 -4.78
N THR A 158 7.54 -10.52 -4.39
CA THR A 158 6.16 -10.77 -4.79
C THR A 158 5.89 -10.18 -6.18
N ILE A 159 5.49 -11.03 -7.12
CA ILE A 159 5.18 -10.67 -8.51
C ILE A 159 3.68 -10.80 -8.75
N TYR A 160 3.12 -9.82 -9.43
CA TYR A 160 1.76 -9.84 -9.96
C TYR A 160 1.79 -10.20 -11.45
N TYR A 161 0.92 -11.13 -11.85
CA TYR A 161 0.81 -11.63 -13.23
C TYR A 161 -0.59 -11.39 -13.79
N GLY A 162 -1.08 -10.14 -13.71
CA GLY A 162 -2.34 -9.73 -14.35
C GLY A 162 -2.14 -9.31 -15.81
N GLU A 163 -2.82 -8.24 -16.21
CA GLU A 163 -2.65 -7.63 -17.56
C GLU A 163 -1.20 -7.28 -17.90
N GLN A 164 -0.39 -7.07 -16.86
CA GLN A 164 1.03 -6.78 -16.93
C GLN A 164 1.75 -7.53 -15.81
N GLU A 165 2.98 -7.97 -16.11
CA GLU A 165 3.88 -8.48 -15.07
C GLU A 165 4.45 -7.31 -14.27
N LEU A 166 4.08 -7.23 -12.98
CA LEU A 166 4.48 -6.17 -12.06
C LEU A 166 5.22 -6.73 -10.85
N VAL A 167 6.21 -6.00 -10.36
CA VAL A 167 6.84 -6.26 -9.05
C VAL A 167 6.03 -5.49 -8.01
N PHE A 168 5.44 -6.16 -7.03
CA PHE A 168 4.88 -5.45 -5.87
C PHE A 168 6.02 -4.83 -5.08
N GLY A 169 5.83 -3.58 -4.66
CA GLY A 169 6.80 -2.88 -3.84
C GLY A 169 6.12 -1.97 -2.83
N VAL A 170 6.87 -1.62 -1.78
CA VAL A 170 6.47 -0.63 -0.79
C VAL A 170 7.22 0.67 -1.09
N ASN A 171 6.51 1.78 -1.09
CA ASN A 171 7.14 3.10 -1.19
C ASN A 171 7.00 3.83 0.14
N PHE A 172 8.07 3.85 0.94
CA PHE A 172 8.05 4.50 2.25
C PHE A 172 7.99 6.04 2.16
N ALA A 173 8.22 6.63 0.99
CA ALA A 173 8.00 8.07 0.78
C ALA A 173 6.52 8.45 0.69
N ASP A 174 5.66 7.54 0.19
CA ASP A 174 4.23 7.79 -0.08
C ASP A 174 3.27 6.79 0.61
N GLY A 175 3.80 5.84 1.38
CA GLY A 175 3.05 4.96 2.28
C GLY A 175 2.14 3.93 1.60
N ARG A 176 2.54 3.36 0.46
CA ARG A 176 1.66 2.46 -0.34
C ARG A 176 2.34 1.20 -0.85
N ILE A 177 1.52 0.17 -1.08
CA ILE A 177 1.83 -0.99 -1.92
C ILE A 177 1.33 -0.73 -3.33
N LYS A 178 2.21 -0.85 -4.32
CA LYS A 178 1.84 -0.74 -5.75
C LYS A 178 2.56 -1.79 -6.57
N GLY A 179 1.96 -2.17 -7.70
CA GLY A 179 2.63 -2.91 -8.76
C GLY A 179 3.51 -1.99 -9.61
N TYR A 180 4.75 -2.40 -9.85
CA TYR A 180 5.72 -1.65 -10.65
C TYR A 180 6.21 -2.47 -11.84
N GLY A 181 6.10 -1.90 -13.04
CA GLY A 181 6.73 -2.50 -14.22
C GLY A 181 8.26 -2.47 -14.12
N LYS A 182 8.93 -3.48 -14.70
CA LYS A 182 10.41 -3.60 -14.67
C LYS A 182 11.13 -2.66 -15.64
N LYS A 183 10.39 -1.88 -16.42
CA LYS A 183 10.92 -0.89 -17.38
C LYS A 183 10.34 0.50 -17.17
N LEU A 184 11.18 1.51 -17.37
CA LEU A 184 10.82 2.92 -17.44
C LEU A 184 11.45 3.53 -18.69
N ARG A 185 10.61 4.05 -19.61
CA ARG A 185 11.04 4.71 -20.87
C ARG A 185 12.06 3.87 -21.66
N ASN A 186 11.77 2.58 -21.84
CA ASN A 186 12.60 1.59 -22.53
C ASN A 186 13.94 1.24 -21.85
N LYS A 187 14.21 1.77 -20.64
CA LYS A 187 15.32 1.34 -19.79
C LYS A 187 14.80 0.45 -18.67
N GLU A 188 15.69 -0.33 -18.05
CA GLU A 188 15.35 -1.04 -16.82
C GLU A 188 15.00 -0.02 -15.72
N LYS A 189 13.93 -0.30 -14.96
CA LYS A 189 13.57 0.50 -13.80
C LYS A 189 14.48 0.09 -12.64
N LEU A 190 15.02 1.07 -11.94
CA LEU A 190 15.79 0.88 -10.71
C LEU A 190 14.87 0.94 -9.49
N PHE A 191 15.23 0.18 -8.46
CA PHE A 191 14.47 0.05 -7.22
C PHE A 191 15.42 0.22 -6.02
N GLY A 192 14.91 0.85 -4.96
CA GLY A 192 15.49 0.66 -3.63
C GLY A 192 15.15 -0.76 -3.13
N TYR A 193 15.80 -1.20 -2.06
CA TYR A 193 15.51 -2.50 -1.46
C TYR A 193 16.03 -2.57 -0.02
N PHE A 194 15.28 -3.27 0.81
CA PHE A 194 15.77 -3.84 2.06
C PHE A 194 15.80 -5.35 1.92
N LEU A 195 16.77 -6.00 2.55
CA LEU A 195 16.80 -7.45 2.63
C LEU A 195 16.44 -7.91 4.04
N VAL A 196 15.86 -9.10 4.09
CA VAL A 196 15.32 -9.69 5.30
C VAL A 196 15.85 -11.10 5.48
N ARG A 197 15.88 -11.56 6.72
CA ARG A 197 16.15 -12.93 7.13
C ARG A 197 15.36 -13.26 8.41
N GLY A 198 15.37 -14.53 8.80
CA GLY A 198 14.55 -15.02 9.91
C GLY A 198 13.07 -15.16 9.55
N ASN A 199 12.28 -15.63 10.53
CA ASN A 199 10.85 -15.95 10.48
C ASN A 199 10.25 -16.15 9.07
N ALA A 200 10.53 -17.30 8.45
CA ALA A 200 10.01 -17.62 7.13
C ALA A 200 8.48 -17.85 7.10
N ASP A 201 7.84 -17.98 8.27
CA ASP A 201 6.39 -18.19 8.38
C ASP A 201 5.61 -16.86 8.39
N TYR A 202 6.28 -15.70 8.47
CA TYR A 202 5.59 -14.41 8.50
C TYR A 202 4.78 -14.18 7.22
N GLY A 203 3.48 -13.92 7.38
CA GLY A 203 2.56 -13.71 6.27
C GLY A 203 1.88 -14.98 5.73
N THR A 204 2.18 -16.16 6.28
CA THR A 204 1.41 -17.39 6.03
C THR A 204 0.07 -17.34 6.77
N ASN A 205 -0.96 -18.02 6.27
CA ASN A 205 -2.26 -18.09 6.95
C ASN A 205 -2.60 -19.55 7.29
N ASP A 206 -3.32 -19.75 8.40
CA ASP A 206 -3.89 -21.05 8.79
C ASP A 206 -5.38 -20.84 9.10
N PHE A 207 -6.15 -20.75 8.01
CA PHE A 207 -7.57 -20.42 8.07
C PHE A 207 -8.43 -21.63 8.45
N LYS A 208 -9.33 -21.41 9.41
CA LYS A 208 -10.33 -22.38 9.86
C LYS A 208 -11.72 -21.76 9.84
N ASP A 209 -12.61 -22.33 9.05
CA ASP A 209 -14.04 -22.02 9.11
C ASP A 209 -14.62 -22.52 10.43
N ASN A 210 -15.26 -21.63 11.17
CA ASN A 210 -15.87 -21.95 12.47
C ASN A 210 -17.32 -22.46 12.32
N GLY A 211 -17.91 -22.38 11.12
CA GLY A 211 -19.27 -22.87 10.85
C GLY A 211 -20.40 -21.95 11.31
N ASP A 212 -20.07 -20.74 11.78
CA ASP A 212 -20.99 -19.75 12.34
C ASP A 212 -20.97 -18.39 11.60
N GLY A 213 -20.36 -18.38 10.41
CA GLY A 213 -20.13 -17.17 9.62
C GLY A 213 -18.80 -16.46 9.92
N THR A 214 -17.92 -17.08 10.72
CA THR A 214 -16.57 -16.57 11.00
C THR A 214 -15.46 -17.51 10.54
N VAL A 215 -14.28 -16.96 10.31
CA VAL A 215 -13.05 -17.69 9.95
C VAL A 215 -11.93 -17.27 10.90
N SER A 216 -11.31 -18.23 11.58
CA SER A 216 -10.13 -17.98 12.42
C SER A 216 -8.86 -18.11 11.59
N ASP A 217 -7.88 -17.24 11.79
CA ASP A 217 -6.50 -17.44 11.34
C ASP A 217 -5.62 -17.81 12.54
N LEU A 218 -5.26 -19.09 12.66
CA LEU A 218 -4.53 -19.62 13.80
C LEU A 218 -3.07 -19.13 13.86
N ASN A 219 -2.53 -18.66 12.74
CA ASN A 219 -1.18 -18.10 12.68
C ASN A 219 -1.12 -16.71 13.30
N THR A 220 -2.15 -15.87 13.09
CA THR A 220 -2.20 -14.48 13.57
C THR A 220 -3.03 -14.29 14.85
N GLY A 221 -3.85 -15.29 15.22
CA GLY A 221 -4.78 -15.19 16.36
C GLY A 221 -5.94 -14.22 16.12
N LEU A 222 -6.22 -13.91 14.85
CA LEU A 222 -7.34 -13.08 14.44
C LEU A 222 -8.52 -13.94 14.01
N MET A 223 -9.73 -13.44 14.23
CA MET A 223 -10.96 -13.99 13.68
C MET A 223 -11.61 -12.95 12.77
N TRP A 224 -12.11 -13.41 11.64
CA TRP A 224 -12.64 -12.59 10.58
C TRP A 224 -14.10 -12.97 10.30
N MET A 225 -14.90 -12.00 9.86
CA MET A 225 -16.15 -12.34 9.20
C MET A 225 -15.85 -13.14 7.92
N LYS A 226 -16.61 -14.22 7.68
CA LYS A 226 -16.50 -15.04 6.47
C LYS A 226 -17.07 -14.33 5.25
N ALA A 227 -18.18 -13.63 5.40
CA ALA A 227 -18.75 -12.74 4.40
C ALA A 227 -18.28 -11.29 4.62
N ASP A 228 -18.18 -10.51 3.54
CA ASP A 228 -18.07 -9.06 3.64
C ASP A 228 -19.43 -8.38 3.84
N SER A 229 -19.43 -7.06 3.93
CA SER A 229 -20.62 -6.23 4.15
C SER A 229 -21.69 -6.30 3.07
N LYS A 230 -21.43 -6.97 1.93
CA LYS A 230 -22.30 -7.05 0.73
C LYS A 230 -22.73 -5.70 0.11
N LYS A 231 -22.28 -4.59 0.68
CA LYS A 231 -22.56 -3.23 0.24
C LYS A 231 -21.37 -2.33 0.57
N GLY A 232 -20.96 -1.51 -0.41
CA GLY A 232 -19.97 -0.46 -0.21
C GLY A 232 -20.53 0.71 0.62
N MET A 233 -19.70 1.29 1.46
CA MET A 233 -20.05 2.38 2.37
C MET A 233 -18.87 3.34 2.57
N ASN A 234 -19.18 4.57 2.96
CA ASN A 234 -18.13 5.52 3.28
C ASN A 234 -17.43 5.13 4.60
N TRP A 235 -16.33 5.82 4.93
CA TRP A 235 -15.48 5.37 6.02
C TRP A 235 -16.11 5.53 7.41
N GLU A 236 -16.88 6.59 7.66
CA GLU A 236 -17.59 6.77 8.94
C GLU A 236 -18.71 5.73 9.10
N GLU A 237 -19.43 5.42 8.01
CA GLU A 237 -20.42 4.35 7.98
C GLU A 237 -19.78 2.98 8.24
N ALA A 238 -18.58 2.73 7.71
CA ALA A 238 -17.83 1.49 7.94
C ALA A 238 -17.48 1.32 9.41
N LEU A 239 -16.95 2.37 10.05
CA LEU A 239 -16.65 2.37 11.48
C LEU A 239 -17.89 2.06 12.32
N LYS A 240 -19.03 2.68 11.98
CA LYS A 240 -20.31 2.41 12.63
C LYS A 240 -20.81 0.98 12.39
N TYR A 241 -20.72 0.48 11.15
CA TYR A 241 -21.10 -0.88 10.78
C TYR A 241 -20.40 -1.93 11.65
N ALA A 242 -19.14 -1.69 12.01
CA ALA A 242 -18.42 -2.59 12.91
C ALA A 242 -19.04 -2.72 14.29
N GLN A 243 -19.44 -1.59 14.88
CA GLN A 243 -20.01 -1.53 16.23
C GLN A 243 -21.39 -2.21 16.32
N GLU A 244 -22.12 -2.27 15.21
CA GLU A 244 -23.46 -2.83 15.15
C GLU A 244 -23.46 -4.32 14.73
N ASN A 245 -22.31 -4.87 14.35
CA ASN A 245 -22.22 -6.22 13.81
C ASN A 245 -22.26 -7.28 14.94
N THR A 246 -23.01 -8.37 14.70
CA THR A 246 -23.19 -9.49 15.65
C THR A 246 -22.86 -10.87 15.06
N THR A 247 -22.16 -10.93 13.92
CA THR A 247 -21.80 -12.18 13.24
C THR A 247 -21.08 -13.15 14.18
N GLY A 248 -21.43 -14.45 14.11
CA GLY A 248 -20.86 -15.46 15.00
C GLY A 248 -21.23 -15.31 16.48
N ASN A 249 -22.28 -14.54 16.82
CA ASN A 249 -22.62 -14.17 18.21
C ASN A 249 -21.52 -13.35 18.93
N HIS A 250 -20.76 -12.57 18.18
CA HIS A 250 -19.73 -11.67 18.71
C HIS A 250 -20.12 -10.20 18.49
N SER A 251 -19.86 -9.33 19.46
CA SER A 251 -20.23 -7.90 19.42
C SER A 251 -19.03 -6.96 19.55
N ASP A 252 -17.83 -7.50 19.53
CA ASP A 252 -16.54 -6.79 19.67
C ASP A 252 -15.82 -6.65 18.31
N TRP A 253 -16.59 -6.66 17.22
CA TRP A 253 -16.06 -6.49 15.88
C TRP A 253 -15.50 -5.08 15.66
N ARG A 254 -14.41 -5.00 14.91
CA ARG A 254 -13.79 -3.74 14.46
C ARG A 254 -13.40 -3.83 13.00
N LEU A 255 -13.22 -2.67 12.36
CA LEU A 255 -12.46 -2.65 11.11
C LEU A 255 -11.01 -3.08 11.41
N PRO A 256 -10.39 -3.89 10.53
CA PRO A 256 -8.97 -4.20 10.64
C PRO A 256 -8.13 -2.95 10.44
N ASP A 257 -6.96 -2.90 11.06
CA ASP A 257 -5.94 -1.95 10.65
C ASP A 257 -5.37 -2.33 9.26
N ALA A 258 -4.62 -1.43 8.65
CA ALA A 258 -4.09 -1.63 7.31
C ALA A 258 -3.19 -2.89 7.18
N LYS A 259 -2.44 -3.24 8.22
CA LYS A 259 -1.52 -4.40 8.21
C LYS A 259 -2.26 -5.70 8.49
N GLU A 260 -3.28 -5.66 9.35
CA GLU A 260 -4.18 -6.79 9.54
C GLU A 260 -4.95 -7.11 8.26
N LEU A 261 -5.48 -6.09 7.57
CA LEU A 261 -6.20 -6.30 6.30
C LEU A 261 -5.30 -6.85 5.20
N GLU A 262 -4.03 -6.42 5.16
CA GLU A 262 -3.04 -6.94 4.21
C GLU A 262 -2.68 -8.41 4.50
N SER A 263 -2.74 -8.84 5.77
CA SER A 263 -2.39 -10.22 6.16
C SER A 263 -3.29 -11.30 5.54
N ILE A 264 -4.51 -10.97 5.13
CA ILE A 264 -5.44 -11.90 4.48
C ILE A 264 -5.38 -11.83 2.94
N VAL A 265 -4.50 -10.99 2.38
CA VAL A 265 -4.28 -10.96 0.93
C VAL A 265 -3.53 -12.21 0.50
N ASP A 266 -4.06 -12.90 -0.51
CA ASP A 266 -3.41 -14.02 -1.17
C ASP A 266 -2.74 -13.55 -2.47
N TYR A 267 -1.46 -13.22 -2.36
CA TYR A 267 -0.64 -12.78 -3.49
C TYR A 267 -0.27 -13.93 -4.44
N GLU A 268 -0.34 -15.20 -4.01
CA GLU A 268 -0.05 -16.34 -4.89
C GLU A 268 -1.20 -16.65 -5.84
N ARG A 269 -2.43 -16.38 -5.39
CA ARG A 269 -3.65 -16.59 -6.17
C ARG A 269 -3.69 -15.67 -7.39
N VAL A 270 -3.33 -14.40 -7.22
CA VAL A 270 -3.26 -13.42 -8.31
C VAL A 270 -2.04 -13.60 -9.21
N ALA A 271 -1.05 -14.39 -8.78
CA ALA A 271 0.11 -14.72 -9.60
C ALA A 271 -0.18 -15.77 -10.68
N LYS A 272 -1.35 -16.44 -10.63
CA LYS A 272 -1.65 -17.61 -11.47
C LYS A 272 -2.76 -17.40 -12.50
N ASN A 273 -3.58 -16.34 -12.38
CA ASN A 273 -4.50 -15.77 -13.39
C ASN A 273 -5.38 -14.70 -12.72
N ASP A 274 -5.75 -13.64 -13.44
CA ASP A 274 -6.45 -12.43 -12.94
C ASP A 274 -8.00 -12.56 -12.88
N ASP A 275 -8.52 -13.80 -12.83
CA ASP A 275 -9.95 -14.10 -12.75
C ASP A 275 -10.40 -14.48 -11.32
N HIS A 276 -9.52 -14.29 -10.34
CA HIS A 276 -9.76 -14.63 -8.96
C HIS A 276 -9.41 -13.47 -8.03
N PRO A 277 -10.17 -13.27 -6.95
CA PRO A 277 -9.84 -12.26 -5.95
C PRO A 277 -8.54 -12.64 -5.24
N ALA A 278 -7.79 -11.65 -4.75
CA ALA A 278 -6.58 -11.82 -3.95
C ALA A 278 -6.87 -12.28 -2.51
N ILE A 279 -7.70 -13.31 -2.32
CA ILE A 279 -8.09 -13.83 -1.00
C ILE A 279 -8.34 -15.33 -1.07
N ASP A 280 -8.13 -16.03 0.05
CA ASP A 280 -8.42 -17.46 0.17
C ASP A 280 -9.92 -17.74 -0.09
N PRO A 281 -10.28 -18.79 -0.87
CA PRO A 281 -11.67 -19.19 -1.15
C PRO A 281 -12.56 -19.48 0.06
N ILE A 282 -11.98 -19.67 1.24
CA ILE A 282 -12.74 -19.80 2.49
C ILE A 282 -13.57 -18.54 2.77
N PHE A 283 -13.12 -17.38 2.27
CA PHE A 283 -13.82 -16.12 2.38
C PHE A 283 -14.77 -15.90 1.21
N GLU A 284 -15.99 -15.44 1.51
CA GLU A 284 -16.90 -14.95 0.48
C GLU A 284 -16.59 -13.48 0.18
N ILE A 285 -16.43 -13.14 -1.09
CA ILE A 285 -16.20 -11.77 -1.55
C ILE A 285 -17.35 -11.28 -2.44
N SER A 286 -17.76 -10.04 -2.27
CA SER A 286 -18.73 -9.39 -3.15
C SER A 286 -18.15 -9.09 -4.53
N SER A 287 -18.96 -9.32 -5.55
CA SER A 287 -18.69 -8.87 -6.91
C SER A 287 -19.09 -7.40 -7.09
N ILE A 288 -18.31 -6.66 -7.87
CA ILE A 288 -18.57 -5.27 -8.23
C ILE A 288 -18.53 -5.09 -9.76
N GLN A 289 -19.04 -3.95 -10.23
CA GLN A 289 -18.69 -3.45 -11.57
C GLN A 289 -17.51 -2.49 -11.41
N ASN A 290 -16.39 -2.78 -12.07
CA ASN A 290 -15.23 -1.89 -12.07
C ASN A 290 -15.44 -0.71 -13.05
N GLU A 291 -14.44 0.15 -13.17
CA GLU A 291 -14.51 1.38 -13.98
C GLU A 291 -14.61 1.13 -15.50
N ARG A 292 -14.43 -0.12 -15.94
CA ARG A 292 -14.67 -0.58 -17.32
C ARG A 292 -16.07 -1.15 -17.54
N GLY A 293 -16.87 -1.31 -16.48
CA GLY A 293 -18.13 -2.05 -16.54
C GLY A 293 -17.93 -3.56 -16.63
N GLU A 294 -16.80 -4.07 -16.13
CA GLU A 294 -16.52 -5.50 -16.03
C GLU A 294 -16.86 -6.00 -14.62
N ASN A 295 -17.23 -7.28 -14.52
CA ASN A 295 -17.32 -7.97 -13.24
C ASN A 295 -15.93 -8.05 -12.59
N ASP A 296 -15.85 -7.64 -11.33
CA ASP A 296 -14.61 -7.59 -10.55
C ASP A 296 -14.93 -7.85 -9.07
N PHE A 297 -13.93 -7.70 -8.19
CA PHE A 297 -14.05 -8.00 -6.76
C PHE A 297 -13.91 -6.76 -5.87
N ALA A 298 -14.60 -6.80 -4.73
CA ALA A 298 -14.68 -5.71 -3.79
C ALA A 298 -13.32 -5.28 -3.22
N PHE A 299 -13.22 -4.01 -2.83
CA PHE A 299 -12.10 -3.44 -2.07
C PHE A 299 -12.54 -3.23 -0.64
N TYR A 300 -11.64 -3.40 0.33
CA TYR A 300 -12.00 -3.29 1.75
C TYR A 300 -11.35 -2.11 2.43
N TRP A 301 -12.15 -1.39 3.23
CA TRP A 301 -11.66 -0.37 4.14
C TRP A 301 -10.87 -0.98 5.30
N SER A 302 -9.79 -0.30 5.69
CA SER A 302 -9.18 -0.44 7.02
C SER A 302 -9.62 0.70 7.94
N ASN A 303 -9.35 0.58 9.24
CA ASN A 303 -9.55 1.64 10.23
C ASN A 303 -8.39 2.67 10.26
N THR A 304 -7.42 2.55 9.34
CA THR A 304 -6.20 3.35 9.31
C THR A 304 -6.38 4.55 8.36
N THR A 305 -6.07 5.74 8.86
CA THR A 305 -6.00 6.97 8.05
C THR A 305 -4.72 6.96 7.22
N HIS A 306 -4.79 7.39 5.97
CA HIS A 306 -3.59 7.69 5.18
C HIS A 306 -3.40 9.21 5.22
N GLU A 307 -2.54 9.70 6.11
CA GLU A 307 -2.36 11.14 6.29
C GLU A 307 -1.56 11.73 5.11
N ASN A 308 -2.05 12.83 4.54
CA ASN A 308 -1.31 13.60 3.54
C ASN A 308 -0.68 14.84 4.16
N SER A 309 0.47 15.24 3.63
CA SER A 309 1.10 16.53 3.94
C SER A 309 0.14 17.70 3.64
N GLY A 310 0.08 18.67 4.55
CA GLY A 310 -0.66 19.92 4.38
C GLY A 310 -1.95 20.05 5.20
N ARG A 311 -2.67 21.16 4.98
CA ARG A 311 -3.92 21.45 5.72
C ARG A 311 -4.99 20.44 5.32
N ASN A 312 -5.67 19.87 6.33
CA ASN A 312 -6.67 18.81 6.15
C ASN A 312 -6.08 17.49 5.60
N GLY A 313 -4.90 17.11 6.07
CA GLY A 313 -4.21 15.87 5.69
C GLY A 313 -4.95 14.57 6.04
N GLY A 314 -5.90 14.60 6.99
CA GLY A 314 -6.58 13.43 7.54
C GLY A 314 -7.79 12.92 6.73
N GLY A 315 -8.07 13.50 5.57
CA GLY A 315 -9.29 13.24 4.81
C GLY A 315 -9.34 11.93 4.01
N THR A 316 -8.29 11.12 4.03
CA THR A 316 -8.21 9.84 3.32
C THR A 316 -7.96 8.67 4.25
N ALA A 317 -8.55 7.52 3.96
CA ALA A 317 -8.32 6.27 4.69
C ALA A 317 -7.69 5.22 3.78
N VAL A 318 -7.05 4.22 4.37
CA VAL A 318 -6.41 3.12 3.66
C VAL A 318 -7.44 2.08 3.27
N TYR A 319 -7.37 1.63 2.01
CA TYR A 319 -8.06 0.43 1.54
C TYR A 319 -7.07 -0.55 0.91
N VAL A 320 -7.47 -1.82 0.86
CA VAL A 320 -6.78 -2.88 0.12
C VAL A 320 -7.68 -3.39 -1.01
N ALA A 321 -7.12 -3.50 -2.20
CA ALA A 321 -7.80 -3.98 -3.40
C ALA A 321 -7.73 -5.51 -3.48
N PHE A 322 -8.87 -6.21 -3.46
CA PHE A 322 -8.89 -7.67 -3.69
C PHE A 322 -9.23 -8.04 -5.14
N GLY A 323 -9.72 -7.08 -5.93
CA GLY A 323 -9.86 -7.15 -7.38
C GLY A 323 -8.89 -6.21 -8.11
N LYS A 324 -9.10 -5.99 -9.41
CA LYS A 324 -8.17 -5.21 -10.26
C LYS A 324 -8.12 -3.74 -9.83
N SER A 325 -6.92 -3.16 -9.81
CA SER A 325 -6.67 -1.81 -9.32
C SER A 325 -6.40 -0.87 -10.48
N LEU A 326 -7.49 -0.31 -10.99
CA LEU A 326 -7.52 0.40 -12.27
C LEU A 326 -7.05 1.85 -12.17
N GLY A 327 -6.42 2.32 -13.25
CA GLY A 327 -6.12 3.74 -13.48
C GLY A 327 -6.38 4.15 -14.92
N ASN A 328 -6.97 5.33 -15.09
CA ASN A 328 -7.33 5.92 -16.37
C ASN A 328 -6.12 6.66 -16.98
N MET A 329 -5.34 5.93 -17.76
CA MET A 329 -4.12 6.46 -18.35
C MET A 329 -4.43 7.15 -19.68
N PRO A 330 -3.82 8.33 -19.98
CA PRO A 330 -4.00 8.97 -21.28
C PRO A 330 -3.54 8.03 -22.42
N ALA A 331 -4.39 7.85 -23.43
CA ALA A 331 -4.06 7.07 -24.61
C ALA A 331 -2.85 7.73 -25.32
N ARG A 332 -1.76 6.99 -25.53
CA ARG A 332 -0.69 7.44 -26.45
C ARG A 332 -1.06 7.01 -27.87
N PRO A 333 -0.81 7.85 -28.89
CA PRO A 333 -0.96 7.42 -30.28
C PRO A 333 -0.03 6.23 -30.52
N GLU A 334 -0.56 5.18 -31.15
CA GLU A 334 0.19 3.98 -31.53
C GLU A 334 1.46 4.40 -32.28
N ARG A 335 2.62 4.10 -31.71
CA ARG A 335 3.85 3.99 -32.49
C ARG A 335 4.21 2.51 -32.55
N GLY A 336 4.25 2.02 -33.79
CA GLY A 336 4.18 0.60 -34.14
C GLY A 336 5.15 -0.32 -33.43
N HIS A 337 4.72 -1.58 -33.37
CA HIS A 337 5.49 -2.82 -33.20
C HIS A 337 6.80 -2.70 -32.40
N GLY A 338 6.65 -2.70 -31.07
CA GLY A 338 7.74 -2.99 -30.14
C GLY A 338 7.17 -3.64 -28.89
N ASN A 339 7.65 -4.85 -28.56
CA ASN A 339 7.18 -5.70 -27.46
C ASN A 339 6.95 -4.94 -26.13
N GLY A 340 5.70 -4.58 -25.85
CA GLY A 340 4.94 -5.10 -24.71
C GLY A 340 5.23 -4.62 -23.29
N GLN A 341 5.89 -3.49 -23.04
CA GLN A 341 5.98 -2.95 -21.65
C GLN A 341 5.84 -1.42 -21.61
N ARG A 342 4.78 -0.94 -20.92
CA ARG A 342 4.49 0.49 -20.72
C ARG A 342 5.44 1.08 -19.67
N PRO A 343 5.98 2.30 -19.86
CA PRO A 343 6.70 3.01 -18.79
C PRO A 343 5.80 3.24 -17.58
N MET A 344 6.11 2.63 -16.44
CA MET A 344 5.32 2.74 -15.21
C MET A 344 5.98 3.68 -14.21
N GLY A 345 5.24 4.71 -13.81
CA GLY A 345 5.67 5.78 -12.93
C GLY A 345 4.98 7.09 -13.33
N PRO A 346 4.70 8.02 -12.40
CA PRO A 346 4.18 9.33 -12.75
C PRO A 346 5.09 10.04 -13.78
N PRO A 347 4.53 10.93 -14.63
CA PRO A 347 5.35 11.75 -15.51
C PRO A 347 6.31 12.61 -14.67
N PRO A 348 7.61 12.71 -15.02
CA PRO A 348 8.48 13.76 -14.50
C PRO A 348 7.93 15.14 -14.89
N GLY A 349 8.07 16.11 -13.99
CA GLY A 349 7.75 17.51 -14.28
C GLY A 349 8.58 18.03 -15.45
N GLY A 350 7.95 18.21 -16.61
CA GLY A 350 8.57 18.93 -17.72
C GLY A 350 8.80 20.39 -17.32
N ARG A 351 9.98 20.93 -17.65
CA ARG A 351 10.25 22.38 -17.54
C ARG A 351 9.21 23.15 -18.35
N PRO A 352 8.50 24.15 -17.77
CA PRO A 352 7.74 25.10 -18.57
C PRO A 352 8.72 26.04 -19.30
N PRO A 353 8.41 26.50 -20.53
CA PRO A 353 9.09 27.64 -21.12
C PRO A 353 8.94 28.87 -20.22
N GLN A 354 10.01 29.64 -20.06
CA GLN A 354 9.99 30.90 -19.31
C GLN A 354 9.00 31.89 -19.95
N GLY A 355 8.02 32.37 -19.15
CA GLY A 355 7.08 33.40 -19.58
C GLY A 355 6.01 33.70 -18.54
N GLN A 356 6.22 34.78 -17.80
CA GLN A 356 5.31 35.63 -17.00
C GLN A 356 3.85 35.18 -16.71
N GLY A 357 3.47 35.26 -15.43
CA GLY A 357 2.08 35.45 -15.01
C GLY A 357 1.57 34.46 -13.95
N GLN A 358 1.29 34.97 -12.75
CA GLN A 358 0.62 34.26 -11.66
C GLN A 358 -0.79 33.81 -12.09
N GLN A 359 -0.96 32.52 -12.32
CA GLN A 359 -2.16 31.73 -12.09
C GLN A 359 -1.69 30.26 -12.12
N GLY A 360 -1.90 29.52 -11.04
CA GLY A 360 -1.48 28.13 -10.95
C GLY A 360 -2.06 27.33 -12.13
N PRO A 361 -1.32 26.37 -12.72
CA PRO A 361 -1.90 25.58 -13.79
C PRO A 361 -2.99 24.71 -13.18
N SER A 362 -4.25 25.12 -13.42
CA SER A 362 -5.33 24.18 -13.68
C SER A 362 -4.75 23.10 -14.60
N MET A 363 -4.59 21.88 -14.07
CA MET A 363 -4.32 20.73 -14.93
C MET A 363 -5.45 20.72 -15.94
N ARG A 364 -5.11 21.03 -17.20
CA ARG A 364 -6.04 20.96 -18.33
C ARG A 364 -6.74 19.62 -18.22
N GLN A 365 -8.02 19.65 -17.83
CA GLN A 365 -8.95 18.59 -18.19
C GLN A 365 -8.72 18.41 -19.69
N SER A 366 -8.16 17.27 -20.08
CA SER A 366 -8.09 16.95 -21.49
C SER A 366 -9.54 16.91 -21.98
N ASN A 367 -9.95 17.98 -22.66
CA ASN A 367 -11.09 18.01 -23.56
C ASN A 367 -10.77 17.10 -24.76
N SER A 368 -10.54 15.83 -24.49
CA SER A 368 -10.47 14.79 -25.50
C SER A 368 -11.75 14.01 -25.39
N ASN A 369 -12.57 14.02 -26.45
CA ASN A 369 -13.61 13.04 -26.75
C ASN A 369 -13.03 11.60 -26.89
N GLN A 370 -11.93 11.28 -26.22
CA GLN A 370 -11.33 9.96 -26.20
C GLN A 370 -11.95 9.18 -25.04
N ALA A 371 -12.37 7.94 -25.33
CA ALA A 371 -12.89 7.04 -24.31
C ALA A 371 -11.86 6.85 -23.18
N PRO A 372 -12.32 6.69 -21.92
CA PRO A 372 -11.45 6.33 -20.81
C PRO A 372 -10.61 5.09 -21.14
N ASN A 373 -9.33 5.12 -20.78
CA ASN A 373 -8.41 4.01 -20.99
C ASN A 373 -7.96 3.49 -19.61
N TRP A 374 -8.88 2.75 -18.98
CA TRP A 374 -8.67 2.08 -17.71
C TRP A 374 -7.76 0.87 -17.88
N ILE A 375 -6.73 0.77 -17.07
CA ILE A 375 -5.74 -0.31 -17.09
C ILE A 375 -5.55 -0.79 -15.65
N ASP A 376 -5.44 -2.09 -15.45
CA ASP A 376 -4.96 -2.59 -14.17
C ASP A 376 -3.48 -2.26 -14.02
N ILE A 377 -3.22 -1.20 -13.25
CA ILE A 377 -1.90 -0.57 -13.15
C ILE A 377 -1.22 -0.88 -11.83
N HIS A 378 -1.95 -1.30 -10.81
CA HIS A 378 -1.37 -1.65 -9.51
C HIS A 378 -1.56 -3.11 -9.14
N GLY A 379 -2.54 -3.81 -9.72
CA GLY A 379 -2.85 -5.20 -9.42
C GLY A 379 -3.70 -5.40 -8.16
N ALA A 380 -4.39 -6.55 -8.13
CA ALA A 380 -5.06 -7.06 -6.96
C ALA A 380 -4.04 -7.40 -5.86
N GLY A 381 -4.31 -6.97 -4.63
CA GLY A 381 -3.39 -6.93 -3.49
C GLY A 381 -2.70 -5.58 -3.29
N SER A 382 -2.94 -4.58 -4.14
CA SER A 382 -2.44 -3.22 -3.91
C SER A 382 -3.13 -2.56 -2.72
N GLN A 383 -2.37 -1.75 -1.99
CA GLN A 383 -2.88 -0.92 -0.90
C GLN A 383 -2.79 0.55 -1.29
N ARG A 384 -3.90 1.24 -1.16
CA ARG A 384 -4.08 2.62 -1.61
C ARG A 384 -4.87 3.39 -0.57
N SER A 385 -5.36 4.57 -0.95
CA SER A 385 -6.14 5.42 -0.08
C SER A 385 -7.21 6.17 -0.86
N ASP A 386 -8.39 6.29 -0.29
CA ASP A 386 -9.53 7.02 -0.85
C ASP A 386 -10.01 8.11 0.10
N PRO A 387 -10.68 9.17 -0.39
CA PRO A 387 -11.41 10.10 0.49
C PRO A 387 -12.38 9.35 1.39
N LYS A 388 -12.43 9.72 2.68
CA LYS A 388 -13.30 9.09 3.68
C LYS A 388 -14.80 9.32 3.42
N SER A 389 -15.12 10.41 2.73
CA SER A 389 -16.47 10.82 2.37
C SER A 389 -16.46 11.62 1.06
N GLY A 390 -17.63 11.81 0.48
CA GLY A 390 -17.81 12.63 -0.72
C GLY A 390 -18.66 11.93 -1.76
N ASP A 391 -18.60 12.44 -2.98
CA ASP A 391 -19.36 11.94 -4.13
C ASP A 391 -18.41 11.28 -5.13
N PRO A 392 -18.47 9.94 -5.30
CA PRO A 392 -17.60 9.20 -6.22
C PRO A 392 -17.71 9.68 -7.68
N SER A 393 -18.86 10.22 -8.09
CA SER A 393 -19.08 10.67 -9.48
C SER A 393 -18.16 11.82 -9.89
N LYS A 394 -17.62 12.57 -8.91
CA LYS A 394 -16.62 13.63 -9.11
C LYS A 394 -15.26 13.07 -9.57
N TYR A 395 -15.06 11.76 -9.47
CA TYR A 395 -13.84 11.06 -9.86
C TYR A 395 -14.05 10.10 -11.03
N LYS A 396 -15.04 10.36 -11.90
CA LYS A 396 -15.34 9.52 -13.08
C LYS A 396 -14.16 9.24 -14.02
N ASN A 397 -13.12 10.06 -13.96
CA ASN A 397 -11.89 9.92 -14.77
C ASN A 397 -10.68 9.49 -13.94
N GLY A 398 -10.88 9.11 -12.68
CA GLY A 398 -9.83 8.82 -11.72
C GLY A 398 -9.14 10.07 -11.18
N ARG A 399 -8.09 9.86 -10.37
CA ARG A 399 -7.32 10.92 -9.70
C ARG A 399 -5.82 10.66 -9.76
N GLY A 400 -5.06 11.74 -9.87
CA GLY A 400 -3.60 11.69 -9.79
C GLY A 400 -2.95 11.32 -11.12
N PRO A 401 -1.61 11.18 -11.14
CA PRO A 401 -0.84 11.05 -12.37
C PRO A 401 -1.14 9.80 -13.20
N GLN A 402 -1.66 8.76 -12.55
CA GLN A 402 -2.03 7.49 -13.18
C GLN A 402 -3.55 7.35 -13.37
N GLY A 403 -4.33 8.39 -13.03
CA GLY A 403 -5.78 8.37 -13.12
C GLY A 403 -6.41 7.31 -12.23
N ASP A 404 -5.88 7.09 -11.03
CA ASP A 404 -6.30 6.01 -10.13
C ASP A 404 -7.79 6.08 -9.83
N ALA A 405 -8.48 4.95 -9.89
CA ALA A 405 -9.90 4.86 -9.53
C ALA A 405 -10.12 5.30 -8.08
N ILE A 406 -11.17 6.09 -7.86
CA ILE A 406 -11.60 6.55 -6.53
C ILE A 406 -13.05 6.14 -6.34
N ARG A 407 -13.32 5.34 -5.32
CA ARG A 407 -14.65 4.76 -5.08
C ARG A 407 -15.35 5.37 -3.88
N ILE A 408 -14.61 5.76 -2.82
CA ILE A 408 -15.13 6.27 -1.53
C ILE A 408 -16.00 5.26 -0.77
N ASN A 409 -16.92 4.59 -1.46
CA ASN A 409 -17.77 3.54 -0.92
C ASN A 409 -17.09 2.18 -1.10
N ASN A 410 -16.14 1.86 -0.23
CA ASN A 410 -15.51 0.54 -0.19
C ASN A 410 -16.30 -0.39 0.73
N TYR A 411 -16.11 -1.70 0.56
CA TYR A 411 -16.75 -2.74 1.36
C TYR A 411 -16.01 -2.93 2.68
N VAL A 412 -16.55 -3.76 3.57
CA VAL A 412 -15.95 -4.02 4.88
C VAL A 412 -15.91 -5.51 5.16
N ARG A 413 -14.78 -5.98 5.69
CA ARG A 413 -14.64 -7.28 6.35
C ARG A 413 -14.09 -7.03 7.74
N LEU A 414 -14.87 -7.37 8.75
CA LEU A 414 -14.51 -7.08 10.14
C LEU A 414 -13.59 -8.15 10.71
N VAL A 415 -12.82 -7.73 11.71
CA VAL A 415 -11.89 -8.57 12.44
C VAL A 415 -12.12 -8.41 13.94
N ARG A 416 -11.73 -9.43 14.71
CA ARG A 416 -11.60 -9.42 16.16
C ARG A 416 -10.42 -10.29 16.58
N ASN A 417 -10.02 -10.19 17.85
CA ASN A 417 -9.00 -11.05 18.43
C ASN A 417 -9.65 -12.32 19.01
N ILE A 418 -8.92 -13.44 19.02
CA ILE A 418 -9.35 -14.72 19.64
C ILE A 418 -8.76 -14.87 21.05
#